data_AF-A0A661P7X4-F1
#
_entry.id   AF-A0A661P7X4-F1
#
_cell.length_a   1.000
_cell.length_b   1.000
_cell.length_c   1.000
_cell.angle_alpha   90.00
_cell.angle_beta   90.00
_cell.angle_gamma   90.00
#
_symmetry.space_group_name_H-M   'P 1'
#
loop_
_entity.id
_entity.type
_entity.pdbx_description
1 polymer ?
#
loop_
_entity_poly.entity_id
_entity_poly.type
_entity_poly.pdbx_seq_one_letter_code
_entity_poly.pdbx_strand_id
1 'polypeptide(L)'
;MSHAQRWLATIPSLTGHKLKVAYARVALYDDSLSELTTNLNEVCQLAEQASGVARDVLSAFVPLLIDTAHLQRVQSLRATALASALPAAGRLLRCSSTEGHLLDLPSSGGDAYVIKRADGRPVSLGERRALARRPSRASLDKLMNDPHPMVVRILLANPRITEEDVVLVAARRPAIPEVTVEIAKAWSHHGRVRLTIVLNPGSPPAVSVPLLGLLVRSELAETMSAADLPTTVRATARDLHELRPPLAEIEPPELKH
;
A
#
# COMPACT_ATOMS: atom_id res chain seq x y z
N MET A 1 -4.09 1.19 -29.50
CA MET A 1 -3.87 1.85 -28.19
C MET A 1 -3.53 0.77 -27.19
N SER A 2 -2.35 0.83 -26.55
CA SER A 2 -1.95 -0.17 -25.56
C SER A 2 -2.86 -0.11 -24.33
N HIS A 3 -2.90 -1.18 -23.52
CA HIS A 3 -3.66 -1.16 -22.28
C HIS A 3 -3.08 -0.13 -21.30
N ALA A 4 -1.76 0.05 -21.28
CA ALA A 4 -1.09 1.10 -20.50
C ALA A 4 -1.59 2.50 -20.86
N GLN A 5 -1.66 2.83 -22.16
CA GLN A 5 -2.22 4.10 -22.63
C GLN A 5 -3.68 4.29 -22.20
N ARG A 6 -4.48 3.22 -22.27
CA ARG A 6 -5.88 3.25 -21.81
C ARG A 6 -5.97 3.54 -20.32
N TRP A 7 -5.12 2.90 -19.50
CA TRP A 7 -5.10 3.10 -18.05
C TRP A 7 -4.67 4.52 -17.69
N LEU A 8 -3.62 5.03 -18.34
CA LEU A 8 -3.12 6.40 -18.17
C LEU A 8 -4.15 7.47 -18.53
N ALA A 9 -5.04 7.19 -19.48
CA ALA A 9 -6.15 8.09 -19.82
C ALA A 9 -7.36 7.92 -18.88
N THR A 10 -7.73 6.68 -18.57
CA THR A 10 -9.01 6.38 -17.90
C THR A 10 -8.94 6.56 -16.40
N ILE A 11 -7.94 5.96 -15.72
CA ILE A 11 -7.91 5.90 -14.25
C ILE A 11 -7.86 7.30 -13.61
N PRO A 12 -7.06 8.27 -14.11
CA PRO A 12 -7.05 9.62 -13.54
C PRO A 12 -8.39 10.34 -13.64
N SER A 13 -9.20 10.01 -14.66
CA SER A 13 -10.52 10.61 -14.88
C SER A 13 -11.62 10.05 -13.95
N LEU A 14 -11.38 8.90 -13.30
CA LEU A 14 -12.37 8.26 -12.44
C LEU A 14 -12.47 8.95 -11.07
N THR A 15 -13.70 9.26 -10.66
CA THR A 15 -13.97 9.92 -9.38
C THR A 15 -13.84 8.94 -8.22
N GLY A 16 -12.83 9.16 -7.38
CA GLY A 16 -12.62 8.42 -6.13
C GLY A 16 -11.82 7.12 -6.29
N HIS A 17 -11.00 6.85 -5.29
CA HIS A 17 -10.03 5.75 -5.32
C HIS A 17 -10.67 4.36 -5.45
N LYS A 18 -11.85 4.13 -4.83
CA LYS A 18 -12.57 2.85 -4.92
C LYS A 18 -12.92 2.48 -6.37
N LEU A 19 -13.31 3.46 -7.18
CA LEU A 19 -13.65 3.22 -8.59
C LEU A 19 -12.39 2.93 -9.42
N LYS A 20 -11.29 3.64 -9.13
CA LYS A 20 -9.98 3.37 -9.73
C LYS A 20 -9.51 1.94 -9.48
N VAL A 21 -9.56 1.48 -8.22
CA VAL A 21 -9.19 0.11 -7.84
C VAL A 21 -10.13 -0.91 -8.48
N ALA A 22 -11.44 -0.63 -8.54
CA ALA A 22 -12.39 -1.51 -9.20
C ALA A 22 -12.09 -1.69 -10.70
N TYR A 23 -11.74 -0.60 -11.39
CA TYR A 23 -11.31 -0.64 -12.78
C TYR A 23 -10.00 -1.43 -12.95
N ALA A 24 -8.98 -1.14 -12.14
CA ALA A 24 -7.70 -1.86 -12.16
C ALA A 24 -7.87 -3.37 -11.91
N ARG A 25 -8.84 -3.76 -11.08
CA ARG A 25 -9.18 -5.16 -10.83
C ARG A 25 -9.77 -5.84 -12.04
N VAL A 26 -10.64 -5.18 -12.80
CA VAL A 26 -11.12 -5.74 -14.08
C VAL A 26 -9.94 -5.94 -15.03
N ALA A 27 -9.07 -4.93 -15.18
CA ALA A 27 -7.87 -5.03 -16.03
C ALA A 27 -6.92 -6.15 -15.60
N LEU A 28 -6.80 -6.44 -14.29
CA LEU A 28 -5.96 -7.52 -13.76
C LEU A 28 -6.38 -8.92 -14.27
N TYR A 29 -7.65 -9.11 -14.63
CA TYR A 29 -8.22 -10.39 -15.01
C TYR A 29 -8.66 -10.50 -16.46
N ASP A 30 -8.96 -9.40 -17.14
CA ASP A 30 -9.44 -9.39 -18.53
C ASP A 30 -8.30 -9.66 -19.53
N ASP A 31 -7.09 -9.20 -19.21
CA ASP A 31 -5.94 -9.27 -20.12
C ASP A 31 -5.17 -10.60 -19.99
N SER A 32 -4.50 -11.00 -21.09
CA SER A 32 -3.53 -12.09 -21.04
C SER A 32 -2.38 -11.72 -20.08
N LEU A 33 -1.80 -12.71 -19.37
CA LEU A 33 -0.74 -12.45 -18.39
C LEU A 33 0.45 -11.71 -19.00
N SER A 34 0.82 -12.04 -20.25
CA SER A 34 1.94 -11.40 -20.97
C SER A 34 1.66 -9.93 -21.26
N GLU A 35 0.49 -9.62 -21.82
CA GLU A 35 0.10 -8.24 -22.12
C GLU A 35 -0.04 -7.43 -20.84
N LEU A 36 -0.74 -7.95 -19.83
CA LEU A 36 -0.91 -7.29 -18.54
C LEU A 36 0.44 -6.93 -17.89
N THR A 37 1.38 -7.88 -17.88
CA THR A 37 2.71 -7.65 -17.30
C THR A 37 3.50 -6.61 -18.09
N THR A 38 3.42 -6.65 -19.43
CA THR A 38 4.09 -5.68 -20.30
C THR A 38 3.55 -4.27 -20.10
N ASN A 39 2.23 -4.13 -20.07
CA ASN A 39 1.58 -2.84 -19.85
C ASN A 39 1.81 -2.32 -18.42
N LEU A 40 1.82 -3.19 -17.41
CA LEU A 40 2.18 -2.79 -16.04
C LEU A 40 3.63 -2.33 -15.95
N ASN A 41 4.56 -3.00 -16.66
CA ASN A 41 5.95 -2.59 -16.75
C ASN A 41 6.10 -1.19 -17.36
N GLU A 42 5.37 -0.88 -18.44
CA GLU A 42 5.35 0.46 -19.07
C GLU A 42 4.91 1.54 -18.07
N VAL A 43 3.82 1.30 -17.34
CA VAL A 43 3.37 2.22 -16.29
C VAL A 43 4.41 2.38 -15.17
N CYS A 44 5.05 1.29 -14.74
CA CYS A 44 6.14 1.36 -13.76
C CYS A 44 7.31 2.21 -14.23
N GLN A 45 7.75 2.05 -15.49
CA GLN A 45 8.84 2.86 -16.06
C GLN A 45 8.50 4.35 -16.06
N LEU A 46 7.27 4.70 -16.41
CA LEU A 46 6.82 6.10 -16.36
C LEU A 46 6.79 6.64 -14.92
N ALA A 47 6.35 5.84 -13.95
CA ALA A 47 6.37 6.22 -12.54
C ALA A 47 7.79 6.36 -11.96
N GLU A 48 8.72 5.52 -12.43
CA GLU A 48 10.15 5.62 -12.17
C GLU A 48 10.73 6.90 -12.76
N GLN A 49 10.21 7.41 -13.86
CA GLN A 49 10.54 8.73 -14.41
C GLN A 49 9.73 9.88 -13.80
N ALA A 50 9.29 9.72 -12.54
CA ALA A 50 8.56 10.71 -11.74
C ALA A 50 7.19 11.16 -12.31
N SER A 51 6.60 10.43 -13.26
CA SER A 51 5.25 10.74 -13.78
C SER A 51 4.19 10.63 -12.68
N GLY A 52 3.53 11.74 -12.37
CA GLY A 52 2.40 11.77 -11.42
C GLY A 52 1.20 10.95 -11.89
N VAL A 53 0.92 10.97 -13.20
CA VAL A 53 -0.18 10.22 -13.82
C VAL A 53 0.07 8.71 -13.69
N ALA A 54 1.29 8.26 -13.98
CA ALA A 54 1.64 6.85 -13.83
C ALA A 54 1.57 6.39 -12.37
N ARG A 55 2.00 7.23 -11.41
CA ARG A 55 1.84 6.92 -9.97
C ARG A 55 0.38 6.84 -9.55
N ASP A 56 -0.51 7.68 -10.09
CA ASP A 56 -1.95 7.57 -9.84
C ASP A 56 -2.53 6.25 -10.38
N VAL A 57 -2.12 5.84 -11.60
CA VAL A 57 -2.47 4.52 -12.15
C VAL A 57 -1.96 3.39 -11.25
N LEU A 58 -0.67 3.40 -10.88
CA LEU A 58 -0.10 2.40 -9.99
C LEU A 58 -0.83 2.35 -8.64
N SER A 59 -1.25 3.50 -8.11
CA SER A 59 -1.98 3.57 -6.85
C SER A 59 -3.27 2.74 -6.90
N ALA A 60 -3.90 2.60 -8.08
CA ALA A 60 -5.08 1.78 -8.26
C ALA A 60 -4.78 0.28 -8.29
N PHE A 61 -3.60 -0.12 -8.78
CA PHE A 61 -3.17 -1.52 -8.82
C PHE A 61 -2.61 -2.01 -7.49
N VAL A 62 -1.88 -1.16 -6.76
CA VAL A 62 -1.17 -1.54 -5.53
C VAL A 62 -2.05 -2.25 -4.48
N PRO A 63 -3.29 -1.79 -4.17
CA PRO A 63 -4.19 -2.52 -3.27
C PRO A 63 -4.45 -3.97 -3.70
N LEU A 64 -4.49 -4.24 -5.02
CA LEU A 64 -4.69 -5.57 -5.57
C LEU A 64 -3.43 -6.44 -5.48
N LEU A 65 -2.26 -5.82 -5.62
CA LEU A 65 -0.97 -6.50 -5.49
C LEU A 65 -0.67 -6.91 -4.04
N ILE A 66 -1.25 -6.18 -3.09
CA ILE A 66 -1.11 -6.40 -1.65
C ILE A 66 -2.20 -7.37 -1.12
N ASP A 67 -3.36 -7.44 -1.77
CA ASP A 67 -4.46 -8.29 -1.33
C ASP A 67 -4.21 -9.75 -1.67
N THR A 68 -4.26 -10.61 -0.65
CA THR A 68 -4.00 -12.04 -0.82
C THR A 68 -5.06 -12.78 -1.59
N ALA A 69 -6.25 -12.20 -1.73
CA ALA A 69 -7.27 -12.66 -2.66
C ALA A 69 -6.75 -12.77 -4.10
N HIS A 70 -5.70 -12.01 -4.46
CA HIS A 70 -5.11 -12.00 -5.79
C HIS A 70 -3.72 -12.64 -5.85
N LEU A 71 -3.23 -13.23 -4.75
CA LEU A 71 -1.85 -13.69 -4.62
C LEU A 71 -1.39 -14.62 -5.75
N GLN A 72 -2.20 -15.62 -6.11
CA GLN A 72 -1.85 -16.54 -7.20
C GLN A 72 -1.67 -15.81 -8.54
N ARG A 73 -2.57 -14.86 -8.86
CA ARG A 73 -2.50 -14.06 -10.08
C ARG A 73 -1.25 -13.19 -10.08
N VAL A 74 -0.93 -12.56 -8.95
CA VAL A 74 0.25 -11.70 -8.78
C VAL A 74 1.55 -12.52 -8.88
N GLN A 75 1.59 -13.74 -8.34
CA GLN A 75 2.72 -14.66 -8.51
C GLN A 75 2.93 -15.04 -9.99
N SER A 76 1.85 -15.29 -10.73
CA SER A 76 1.94 -15.51 -12.18
C SER A 76 2.50 -14.28 -12.92
N LEU A 77 2.04 -13.08 -12.59
CA LEU A 77 2.58 -11.83 -13.17
C LEU A 77 4.07 -11.66 -12.87
N ARG A 78 4.49 -11.96 -11.64
CA ARG A 78 5.91 -11.91 -11.25
C ARG A 78 6.74 -12.90 -12.08
N ALA A 79 6.26 -14.14 -12.24
CA ALA A 79 6.94 -15.14 -13.04
C ALA A 79 7.06 -14.71 -14.51
N THR A 80 5.99 -14.16 -15.09
CA THR A 80 6.00 -13.60 -16.44
C THR A 80 6.96 -12.42 -16.56
N ALA A 81 7.01 -11.50 -15.58
CA ALA A 81 7.92 -10.36 -15.61
C ALA A 81 9.40 -10.79 -15.62
N LEU A 82 9.73 -11.83 -14.85
CA LEU A 82 11.07 -12.41 -14.83
C LEU A 82 11.40 -13.12 -16.14
N ALA A 83 10.48 -13.94 -16.67
CA ALA A 83 10.69 -14.68 -17.92
C ALA A 83 10.86 -13.76 -19.14
N SER A 84 10.14 -12.63 -19.16
CA SER A 84 10.18 -11.65 -20.25
C SER A 84 11.16 -10.50 -20.01
N ALA A 85 12.00 -10.57 -18.97
CA ALA A 85 12.98 -9.55 -18.61
C ALA A 85 12.39 -8.12 -18.52
N LEU A 86 11.28 -7.98 -17.78
CA LEU A 86 10.56 -6.71 -17.56
C LEU A 86 10.92 -6.13 -16.17
N PRO A 87 12.00 -5.33 -16.05
CA PRO A 87 12.60 -5.00 -14.76
C PRO A 87 11.76 -4.09 -13.87
N ALA A 88 10.96 -3.18 -14.45
CA ALA A 88 10.15 -2.24 -13.67
C ALA A 88 8.95 -2.95 -13.01
N ALA A 89 8.29 -3.85 -13.74
CA ALA A 89 7.32 -4.76 -13.14
C ALA A 89 7.99 -5.73 -12.14
N GLY A 90 9.19 -6.24 -12.46
CA GLY A 90 9.95 -7.12 -11.58
C GLY A 90 10.28 -6.49 -10.22
N ARG A 91 10.66 -5.20 -10.18
CA ARG A 91 10.86 -4.45 -8.92
C ARG A 91 9.57 -4.32 -8.12
N LEU A 92 8.47 -3.94 -8.77
CA LEU A 92 7.16 -3.79 -8.13
C LEU A 92 6.68 -5.10 -7.47
N LEU A 93 6.88 -6.23 -8.15
CA LEU A 93 6.36 -7.54 -7.75
C LEU A 93 7.37 -8.39 -6.96
N ARG A 94 8.55 -7.84 -6.62
CA ARG A 94 9.69 -8.59 -6.05
C ARG A 94 9.32 -9.38 -4.80
N CYS A 95 8.46 -8.81 -3.94
CA CYS A 95 8.08 -9.40 -2.65
C CYS A 95 6.68 -10.00 -2.61
N SER A 96 6.00 -10.14 -3.76
CA SER A 96 4.64 -10.72 -3.84
C SER A 96 4.65 -12.26 -3.74
N SER A 97 5.16 -12.79 -2.63
CA SER A 97 5.14 -14.22 -2.28
C SER A 97 4.41 -14.45 -0.96
N THR A 98 3.97 -15.69 -0.71
CA THR A 98 3.35 -16.09 0.56
C THR A 98 4.26 -15.77 1.75
N GLU A 99 5.55 -16.07 1.62
CA GLU A 99 6.59 -15.74 2.61
C GLU A 99 6.78 -14.24 2.80
N GLY A 100 6.67 -13.45 1.72
CA GLY A 100 6.82 -11.99 1.78
C GLY A 100 5.64 -11.30 2.48
N HIS A 101 4.48 -11.95 2.50
CA HIS A 101 3.28 -11.46 3.18
C HIS A 101 3.23 -11.82 4.67
N LEU A 102 3.99 -12.83 5.13
CA LEU A 102 4.03 -13.31 6.52
C LEU A 102 2.64 -13.49 7.16
N LEU A 103 1.68 -14.03 6.42
CA LEU A 103 0.29 -14.22 6.87
C LEU A 103 0.01 -15.58 7.51
N ASP A 104 0.97 -16.51 7.43
CA ASP A 104 0.86 -17.85 8.01
C ASP A 104 1.30 -17.91 9.48
N LEU A 105 1.75 -16.78 10.05
CA LEU A 105 1.94 -16.68 11.49
C LEU A 105 0.54 -16.52 12.13
N PRO A 106 0.16 -17.34 13.12
CA PRO A 106 -1.11 -17.15 13.79
C PRO A 106 -1.18 -15.71 14.27
N SER A 107 -2.26 -14.99 13.91
CA SER A 107 -2.51 -13.59 14.24
C SER A 107 -2.47 -13.39 15.76
N SER A 108 -1.27 -13.34 16.32
CA SER A 108 -1.01 -13.27 17.75
C SER A 108 -0.94 -11.81 18.15
N GLY A 109 -1.92 -11.04 17.68
CA GLY A 109 -2.29 -9.80 18.35
C GLY A 109 -2.97 -10.23 19.64
N GLY A 110 -2.16 -10.55 20.65
CA GLY A 110 -2.62 -11.18 21.88
C GLY A 110 -3.80 -10.43 22.51
N ASP A 111 -4.57 -11.15 23.31
CA ASP A 111 -5.75 -10.65 24.03
C ASP A 111 -5.50 -9.38 24.87
N ALA A 112 -4.24 -8.99 25.05
CA ALA A 112 -3.79 -7.76 25.71
C ALA A 112 -4.47 -6.49 25.18
N TYR A 113 -4.80 -6.42 23.89
CA TYR A 113 -5.41 -5.23 23.28
C TYR A 113 -6.91 -5.34 23.06
N VAL A 114 -7.53 -6.45 23.46
CA VAL A 114 -8.97 -6.63 23.35
C VAL A 114 -9.66 -5.77 24.39
N ILE A 115 -10.55 -4.89 23.92
CA ILE A 115 -11.37 -4.04 24.79
C ILE A 115 -12.09 -4.92 25.80
N LYS A 116 -12.01 -4.54 27.08
CA LYS A 116 -12.74 -5.19 28.16
C LYS A 116 -13.97 -4.38 28.53
N ARG A 117 -15.01 -5.09 28.96
CA ARG A 117 -16.22 -4.52 29.55
C ARG A 117 -15.95 -4.03 30.97
N ALA A 118 -16.93 -3.35 31.55
CA ALA A 118 -16.89 -2.91 32.95
C ALA A 118 -16.76 -4.09 33.95
N ASP A 119 -17.24 -5.28 33.58
CA ASP A 119 -17.11 -6.52 34.35
C ASP A 119 -15.77 -7.26 34.11
N GLY A 120 -14.84 -6.64 33.37
CA GLY A 120 -13.52 -7.20 33.07
C GLY A 120 -13.50 -8.25 31.95
N ARG A 121 -14.66 -8.67 31.42
CA ARG A 121 -14.72 -9.66 30.33
C ARG A 121 -14.33 -9.06 28.98
N PRO A 122 -13.60 -9.79 28.12
CA PRO A 122 -13.27 -9.31 26.78
C PRO A 122 -14.54 -9.13 25.94
N VAL A 123 -14.62 -8.02 25.20
CA VAL A 123 -15.69 -7.79 24.23
C VAL A 123 -15.50 -8.75 23.06
N SER A 124 -16.56 -9.48 22.71
CA SER A 124 -16.50 -10.47 21.64
C SER A 124 -16.15 -9.84 20.29
N LEU A 125 -15.61 -10.63 19.36
CA LEU A 125 -15.29 -10.15 18.02
C LEU A 125 -16.52 -9.55 17.31
N GLY A 126 -17.70 -10.18 17.44
CA GLY A 126 -18.95 -9.68 16.84
C GLY A 126 -19.33 -8.29 17.37
N GLU A 127 -19.13 -8.06 18.65
CA GLU A 127 -19.44 -6.78 19.30
C GLU A 127 -18.43 -5.70 18.95
N ARG A 128 -17.12 -6.03 18.89
CA ARG A 128 -16.09 -5.09 18.39
C ARG A 128 -16.37 -4.65 16.96
N ARG A 129 -16.78 -5.60 16.09
CA ARG A 129 -17.24 -5.29 14.72
C ARG A 129 -18.49 -4.41 14.70
N ALA A 130 -19.43 -4.62 15.61
CA ALA A 130 -20.62 -3.78 15.73
C ALA A 130 -20.28 -2.36 16.20
N LEU A 131 -19.38 -2.23 17.18
CA LEU A 131 -18.88 -0.93 17.66
C LEU A 131 -18.14 -0.16 16.58
N ALA A 132 -17.33 -0.83 15.75
CA ALA A 132 -16.58 -0.21 14.64
C ALA A 132 -17.48 0.46 13.59
N ARG A 133 -18.74 -0.02 13.43
CA ARG A 133 -19.71 0.58 12.51
C ARG A 133 -20.39 1.83 13.08
N ARG A 134 -20.33 2.02 14.40
CA ARG A 134 -21.08 3.11 15.04
C ARG A 134 -20.43 4.45 14.71
N PRO A 135 -21.22 5.50 14.44
CA PRO A 135 -20.71 6.85 14.30
C PRO A 135 -20.51 7.43 15.72
N SER A 136 -19.46 7.03 16.42
CA SER A 136 -19.14 7.51 17.77
C SER A 136 -17.64 7.61 17.96
N ARG A 137 -17.10 8.82 18.13
CA ARG A 137 -15.65 9.05 18.23
C ARG A 137 -15.03 8.25 19.37
N ALA A 138 -15.64 8.32 20.56
CA ALA A 138 -15.23 7.52 21.71
C ALA A 138 -15.28 6.00 21.49
N SER A 139 -16.11 5.50 20.56
CA SER A 139 -16.11 4.09 20.20
C SER A 139 -14.96 3.76 19.24
N LEU A 140 -14.66 4.65 18.30
CA LEU A 140 -13.53 4.51 17.37
C LEU A 140 -12.20 4.56 18.12
N ASP A 141 -12.03 5.51 19.04
CA ASP A 141 -10.79 5.67 19.84
C ASP A 141 -10.45 4.38 20.60
N LYS A 142 -11.46 3.69 21.15
CA LYS A 142 -11.29 2.40 21.84
C LYS A 142 -10.82 1.28 20.91
N LEU A 143 -11.20 1.35 19.62
CA LEU A 143 -10.93 0.33 18.62
C LEU A 143 -9.67 0.60 17.79
N MET A 144 -9.00 1.76 17.96
CA MET A 144 -7.76 2.06 17.24
C MET A 144 -6.68 1.00 17.45
N ASN A 145 -6.64 0.40 18.64
CA ASN A 145 -5.66 -0.62 19.01
C ASN A 145 -6.15 -2.05 18.78
N ASP A 146 -7.29 -2.23 18.11
CA ASP A 146 -7.85 -3.56 17.90
C ASP A 146 -6.90 -4.43 17.06
N PRO A 147 -6.50 -5.61 17.56
CA PRO A 147 -5.53 -6.46 16.86
C PRO A 147 -6.13 -7.20 15.67
N HIS A 148 -7.46 -7.25 15.55
CA HIS A 148 -8.12 -8.15 14.62
C HIS A 148 -8.40 -7.47 13.27
N PRO A 149 -7.90 -8.01 12.15
CA PRO A 149 -7.99 -7.38 10.82
C PRO A 149 -9.44 -7.12 10.40
N MET A 150 -10.38 -8.03 10.68
CA MET A 150 -11.81 -7.81 10.38
C MET A 150 -12.44 -6.61 11.10
N VAL A 151 -11.99 -6.28 12.32
CA VAL A 151 -12.48 -5.09 13.05
C VAL A 151 -11.88 -3.84 12.43
N VAL A 152 -10.57 -3.84 12.21
CA VAL A 152 -9.85 -2.73 11.57
C VAL A 152 -10.42 -2.45 10.18
N ARG A 153 -10.71 -3.47 9.37
CA ARG A 153 -11.36 -3.29 8.06
C ARG A 153 -12.67 -2.52 8.13
N ILE A 154 -13.50 -2.82 9.13
CA ILE A 154 -14.79 -2.13 9.33
C ILE A 154 -14.54 -0.70 9.83
N LEU A 155 -13.58 -0.54 10.75
CA LEU A 155 -13.17 0.73 11.30
C LEU A 155 -12.68 1.69 10.19
N LEU A 156 -11.78 1.23 9.32
CA LEU A 156 -11.22 1.99 8.19
C LEU A 156 -12.27 2.42 7.15
N ALA A 157 -13.42 1.74 7.10
CA ALA A 157 -14.54 2.10 6.23
C ALA A 157 -15.53 3.08 6.90
N ASN A 158 -15.34 3.40 8.18
CA ASN A 158 -16.21 4.30 8.91
C ASN A 158 -15.97 5.76 8.44
N PRO A 159 -17.01 6.52 8.08
CA PRO A 159 -16.87 7.88 7.54
C PRO A 159 -16.31 8.89 8.55
N ARG A 160 -16.22 8.54 9.85
CA ARG A 160 -15.64 9.39 10.89
C ARG A 160 -14.16 9.10 11.17
N ILE A 161 -13.57 8.12 10.50
CA ILE A 161 -12.13 7.91 10.55
C ILE A 161 -11.44 8.98 9.70
N THR A 162 -10.37 9.52 10.26
CA THR A 162 -9.52 10.52 9.64
C THR A 162 -8.19 9.92 9.21
N GLU A 163 -7.46 10.60 8.34
CA GLU A 163 -6.11 10.18 7.95
C GLU A 163 -5.16 10.11 9.15
N GLU A 164 -5.32 11.00 10.13
CA GLU A 164 -4.53 11.02 11.37
C GLU A 164 -4.73 9.76 12.21
N ASP A 165 -5.97 9.29 12.33
CA ASP A 165 -6.27 8.03 13.01
C ASP A 165 -5.56 6.87 12.35
N VAL A 166 -5.62 6.82 11.02
CA VAL A 166 -5.02 5.73 10.24
C VAL A 166 -3.50 5.75 10.36
N VAL A 167 -2.88 6.94 10.35
CA VAL A 167 -1.45 7.10 10.62
C VAL A 167 -1.09 6.56 12.00
N LEU A 168 -1.88 6.86 13.04
CA LEU A 168 -1.65 6.34 14.40
C LEU A 168 -1.67 4.80 14.44
N VAL A 169 -2.67 4.18 13.79
CA VAL A 169 -2.77 2.71 13.73
C VAL A 169 -1.61 2.12 12.92
N ALA A 170 -1.24 2.73 11.79
CA ALA A 170 -0.17 2.27 10.90
C ALA A 170 1.24 2.41 11.53
N ALA A 171 1.46 3.42 12.37
CA ALA A 171 2.75 3.69 13.03
C ALA A 171 3.04 2.73 14.19
N ARG A 172 2.07 1.90 14.59
CA ARG A 172 2.17 1.04 15.77
C ARG A 172 3.29 0.00 15.64
N ARG A 173 4.01 -0.19 16.75
CA ARG A 173 5.07 -1.20 16.90
C ARG A 173 4.81 -2.09 18.14
N PRO A 174 4.88 -3.43 18.03
CA PRO A 174 5.07 -4.19 16.80
C PRO A 174 3.87 -4.06 15.86
N ALA A 175 4.14 -4.04 14.54
CA ALA A 175 3.10 -4.04 13.53
C ALA A 175 2.42 -5.42 13.48
N ILE A 176 1.12 -5.43 13.18
CA ILE A 176 0.38 -6.66 12.92
C ILE A 176 0.24 -6.77 11.39
N PRO A 177 0.85 -7.79 10.75
CA PRO A 177 0.86 -7.92 9.28
C PRO A 177 -0.52 -7.79 8.63
N GLU A 178 -1.51 -8.49 9.16
CA GLU A 178 -2.88 -8.53 8.62
C GLU A 178 -3.57 -7.17 8.74
N VAL A 179 -3.35 -6.46 9.86
CA VAL A 179 -3.85 -5.09 10.04
C VAL A 179 -3.17 -4.14 9.06
N THR A 180 -1.86 -4.28 8.87
CA THR A 180 -1.07 -3.46 7.93
C THR A 180 -1.57 -3.65 6.49
N VAL A 181 -1.88 -4.88 6.10
CA VAL A 181 -2.49 -5.21 4.80
C VAL A 181 -3.85 -4.51 4.63
N GLU A 182 -4.72 -4.58 5.65
CA GLU A 182 -6.03 -3.92 5.59
C GLU A 182 -5.93 -2.39 5.50
N ILE A 183 -4.97 -1.78 6.20
CA ILE A 183 -4.69 -0.34 6.07
C ILE A 183 -4.20 0.00 4.67
N ALA A 184 -3.21 -0.75 4.15
CA ALA A 184 -2.66 -0.50 2.83
C ALA A 184 -3.71 -0.61 1.72
N LYS A 185 -4.60 -1.62 1.78
CA LYS A 185 -5.67 -1.81 0.80
C LYS A 185 -6.65 -0.63 0.75
N ALA A 186 -6.95 -0.02 1.89
CA ALA A 186 -7.98 1.01 1.98
C ALA A 186 -7.43 2.45 1.86
N TRP A 187 -6.23 2.71 2.39
CA TRP A 187 -5.73 4.07 2.63
C TRP A 187 -4.35 4.37 2.01
N SER A 188 -3.74 3.44 1.26
CA SER A 188 -2.41 3.68 0.64
C SER A 188 -2.35 4.79 -0.41
N HIS A 189 -3.49 5.26 -0.91
CA HIS A 189 -3.54 6.44 -1.77
C HIS A 189 -3.22 7.74 -1.02
N HIS A 190 -3.46 7.78 0.31
CA HIS A 190 -3.04 8.89 1.17
C HIS A 190 -1.53 8.83 1.41
N GLY A 191 -0.84 9.95 1.12
CA GLY A 191 0.62 10.03 1.20
C GLY A 191 1.18 9.72 2.58
N ARG A 192 0.60 10.31 3.64
CA ARG A 192 1.11 10.14 5.01
C ARG A 192 0.93 8.70 5.51
N VAL A 193 -0.23 8.10 5.24
CA VAL A 193 -0.51 6.69 5.59
C VAL A 193 0.47 5.78 4.86
N ARG A 194 0.64 5.98 3.55
CA ARG A 194 1.56 5.19 2.73
C ARG A 194 3.00 5.26 3.25
N LEU A 195 3.53 6.45 3.49
CA LEU A 195 4.88 6.63 4.00
C LEU A 195 5.03 6.01 5.40
N THR A 196 4.02 6.16 6.25
CA THR A 196 4.01 5.58 7.60
C THR A 196 4.09 4.04 7.56
N ILE A 197 3.37 3.39 6.63
CA ILE A 197 3.48 1.94 6.43
C ILE A 197 4.90 1.57 6.00
N VAL A 198 5.46 2.27 5.02
CA VAL A 198 6.81 1.98 4.49
C VAL A 198 7.89 2.15 5.56
N LEU A 199 7.78 3.18 6.40
CA LEU A 199 8.73 3.50 7.47
C LEU A 199 8.49 2.71 8.78
N ASN A 200 7.53 1.77 8.79
CA ASN A 200 7.35 0.86 9.92
C ASN A 200 8.16 -0.44 9.68
N PRO A 201 9.18 -0.75 10.49
CA PRO A 201 10.00 -1.96 10.35
C PRO A 201 9.22 -3.27 10.42
N GLY A 202 8.07 -3.25 11.10
CA GLY A 202 7.19 -4.42 11.22
C GLY A 202 6.29 -4.63 10.00
N SER A 203 6.25 -3.69 9.06
CA SER A 203 5.44 -3.85 7.85
C SER A 203 6.02 -4.95 6.96
N PRO A 204 5.19 -5.92 6.51
CA PRO A 204 5.68 -6.97 5.63
C PRO A 204 6.24 -6.40 4.32
N PRO A 205 7.40 -6.89 3.82
CA PRO A 205 7.96 -6.43 2.56
C PRO A 205 7.01 -6.56 1.36
N ALA A 206 6.11 -7.55 1.35
CA ALA A 206 5.09 -7.67 0.30
C ALA A 206 4.09 -6.51 0.28
N VAL A 207 3.94 -5.78 1.38
CA VAL A 207 3.15 -4.55 1.48
C VAL A 207 4.01 -3.34 1.15
N SER A 208 5.19 -3.23 1.78
CA SER A 208 6.03 -2.04 1.66
C SER A 208 6.62 -1.87 0.26
N VAL A 209 7.07 -2.94 -0.40
CA VAL A 209 7.76 -2.86 -1.70
C VAL A 209 6.87 -2.30 -2.82
N PRO A 210 5.63 -2.78 -3.03
CA PRO A 210 4.72 -2.17 -4.02
C PRO A 210 4.44 -0.69 -3.75
N LEU A 211 4.39 -0.27 -2.48
CA LEU A 211 4.14 1.12 -2.09
C LEU A 211 5.30 2.07 -2.46
N LEU A 212 6.54 1.57 -2.55
CA LEU A 212 7.70 2.38 -2.93
C LEU A 212 7.54 3.02 -4.31
N GLY A 213 6.88 2.33 -5.25
CA GLY A 213 6.60 2.85 -6.59
C GLY A 213 5.75 4.13 -6.60
N LEU A 214 5.01 4.39 -5.51
CA LEU A 214 4.12 5.55 -5.37
C LEU A 214 4.76 6.73 -4.65
N LEU A 215 5.88 6.51 -3.94
CA LEU A 215 6.56 7.57 -3.19
C LEU A 215 7.08 8.67 -4.12
N VAL A 216 7.57 9.79 -3.61
CA VAL A 216 8.40 10.78 -4.34
C VAL A 216 9.89 10.54 -4.06
N ARG A 217 10.78 11.27 -4.73
CA ARG A 217 12.24 11.11 -4.56
C ARG A 217 12.68 11.33 -3.11
N SER A 218 12.19 12.38 -2.44
CA SER A 218 12.53 12.67 -1.04
C SER A 218 12.09 11.57 -0.08
N GLU A 219 10.87 11.05 -0.25
CA GLU A 219 10.34 9.93 0.55
C GLU A 219 11.16 8.63 0.34
N LEU A 220 11.66 8.39 -0.88
CA LEU A 220 12.58 7.27 -1.13
C LEU A 220 13.92 7.47 -0.41
N ALA A 221 14.47 8.68 -0.42
CA ALA A 221 15.70 9.01 0.30
C ALA A 221 15.53 8.80 1.82
N GLU A 222 14.41 9.23 2.38
CA GLU A 222 14.05 8.96 3.79
C GLU A 222 13.99 7.45 4.08
N THR A 223 13.35 6.68 3.21
CA THR A 223 13.26 5.22 3.32
C THR A 223 14.65 4.56 3.27
N MET A 224 15.56 5.07 2.44
CA MET A 224 16.93 4.55 2.33
C MET A 224 17.75 4.79 3.62
N SER A 225 17.49 5.90 4.31
CA SER A 225 18.18 6.30 5.54
C SER A 225 17.66 5.59 6.80
N ALA A 226 16.48 4.99 6.74
CA ALA A 226 15.86 4.29 7.87
C ALA A 226 16.50 2.89 8.11
N ALA A 227 17.52 2.84 8.97
CA ALA A 227 18.35 1.65 9.19
C ALA A 227 17.59 0.45 9.80
N ASP A 228 16.46 0.68 10.47
CA ASP A 228 15.62 -0.35 11.09
C ASP A 228 14.73 -1.09 10.06
N LEU A 229 14.60 -0.58 8.83
CA LEU A 229 13.79 -1.23 7.79
C LEU A 229 14.45 -2.49 7.21
N PRO A 230 13.68 -3.46 6.68
CA PRO A 230 14.24 -4.62 5.99
C PRO A 230 15.15 -4.25 4.81
N THR A 231 16.27 -4.96 4.63
CA THR A 231 17.25 -4.71 3.56
C THR A 231 16.62 -4.68 2.17
N THR A 232 15.64 -5.56 1.89
CA THR A 232 14.92 -5.59 0.61
C THR A 232 14.15 -4.29 0.32
N VAL A 233 13.56 -3.67 1.34
CA VAL A 233 12.82 -2.40 1.21
C VAL A 233 13.79 -1.27 0.91
N ARG A 234 14.89 -1.16 1.68
CA ARG A 234 15.91 -0.12 1.47
C ARG A 234 16.64 -0.26 0.12
N ALA A 235 16.94 -1.48 -0.29
CA ALA A 235 17.57 -1.75 -1.60
C ALA A 235 16.63 -1.36 -2.75
N THR A 236 15.36 -1.75 -2.67
CA THR A 236 14.37 -1.36 -3.70
C THR A 236 14.13 0.15 -3.70
N ALA A 237 14.13 0.80 -2.54
CA ALA A 237 14.01 2.25 -2.46
C ALA A 237 15.20 2.96 -3.13
N ARG A 238 16.41 2.43 -2.96
CA ARG A 238 17.62 2.91 -3.64
C ARG A 238 17.52 2.76 -5.15
N ASP A 239 17.15 1.57 -5.65
CA ASP A 239 16.95 1.34 -7.09
C ASP A 239 15.99 2.38 -7.70
N LEU A 240 14.85 2.61 -7.04
CA LEU A 240 13.84 3.57 -7.50
C LEU A 240 14.30 5.03 -7.37
N HIS A 241 15.10 5.34 -6.35
CA HIS A 241 15.66 6.68 -6.17
C HIS A 241 16.67 7.01 -7.27
N GLU A 242 17.53 6.07 -7.65
CA GLU A 242 18.50 6.24 -8.73
C GLU A 242 17.82 6.42 -10.10
N LEU A 243 16.72 5.71 -10.33
CA LEU A 243 15.97 5.79 -11.60
C LEU A 243 15.16 7.08 -11.76
N ARG A 244 14.81 7.75 -10.64
CA ARG A 244 14.08 9.00 -10.69
C ARG A 244 14.99 10.15 -11.09
N PRO A 245 14.51 11.12 -11.88
CA PRO A 245 15.27 12.34 -12.09
C PRO A 245 15.44 13.11 -10.76
N PRO A 246 16.53 13.87 -10.58
CA PRO A 246 16.64 14.82 -9.49
C PRO A 246 15.54 15.87 -9.61
N LEU A 247 15.11 16.44 -8.47
CA LEU A 247 14.25 17.61 -8.50
C LEU A 247 15.01 18.72 -9.22
N ALA A 248 14.38 19.36 -10.21
CA ALA A 248 14.99 20.54 -10.83
C ALA A 248 15.31 21.56 -9.74
N GLU A 249 16.57 21.97 -9.65
CA GLU A 249 16.97 23.08 -8.80
C GLU A 249 16.16 24.29 -9.26
N ILE A 250 15.35 24.85 -8.37
CA ILE A 250 14.68 26.13 -8.63
C ILE A 250 15.81 27.15 -8.61
N GLU A 251 16.29 27.58 -9.78
CA GLU A 251 17.24 28.70 -9.86
C GLU A 251 16.62 29.87 -9.09
N PRO A 252 17.33 30.42 -8.09
CA PRO A 252 16.83 31.58 -7.36
C PRO A 252 16.58 32.72 -8.36
N PRO A 253 15.48 33.48 -8.22
CA PRO A 253 15.16 34.55 -9.15
C PRO A 253 16.34 35.53 -9.20
N GLU A 254 16.84 35.80 -10.41
CA GLU A 254 17.87 36.82 -10.63
C GLU A 254 17.39 38.13 -10.02
N LEU A 255 18.05 38.54 -8.93
CA LEU A 255 17.88 39.86 -8.35
C LEU A 255 18.42 40.86 -9.37
N LYS A 256 17.53 41.46 -10.16
CA LYS A 256 17.87 42.62 -10.98
C LYS A 256 18.28 43.75 -10.03
N HIS A 257 19.58 44.07 -10.05
CA HIS A 257 20.18 45.22 -9.37
C HIS A 257 19.70 46.55 -9.95
#